data_AF-A0A3N5FUG1-F1
#
_entry.id   AF-A0A3N5FUG1-F1
#
_cell.length_a   1.000
_cell.length_b   1.000
_cell.length_c   1.000
_cell.angle_alpha   90.00
_cell.angle_beta   90.00
_cell.angle_gamma   90.00
#
_symmetry.space_group_name_H-M   'P 1'
#
loop_
_entity.id
_entity.type
_entity.pdbx_description
1 polymer ?
#
loop_
_entity_poly.entity_id
_entity_poly.type
_entity_poly.pdbx_seq_one_letter_code
_entity_poly.pdbx_strand_id
1 'polypeptide(L)'
;MPDLTIQVQEVKGLPGTALVILNGSIDAKTVITFQTHLNSVKERGVERFIMDMEMVKYVNSTGLGYLINLSDSVTPDKGGISLVKDQPKVKVVFDMLGLNAFFRIFNTRDEALKHLQASDAGGAGASPNDQTVVLKSPVAPQPPPPPPSTARHIVQPPPPPPQSVPVAPVAQPAAGAETLHVECQSCRALLAVKDVGTYKCPRCLTAFNYAGGGRVSFLPRQKALPVQLSLNFAPECTEGLLEFVKRLSTKSGFSPSGISEMQSAVKDTVDLIRRHAYGGNENNVYHVLLTSVDSELEMRFADYGASMNSDKGDVFSTVRRSMDRFELRHHPKGGNVVTVSKKAK
;
A
#
# COMPACT_ATOMS: atom_id res chain seq x y z
N MET A 1 -29.55 11.86 -2.04
CA MET A 1 -29.68 10.72 -2.99
C MET A 1 -28.48 9.83 -2.76
N PRO A 2 -28.60 8.49 -2.69
CA PRO A 2 -27.42 7.67 -2.47
C PRO A 2 -26.48 7.76 -3.69
N ASP A 3 -25.22 8.11 -3.43
CA ASP A 3 -24.17 8.35 -4.44
C ASP A 3 -23.64 7.06 -5.11
N LEU A 4 -24.38 5.95 -5.00
CA LEU A 4 -24.05 4.64 -5.58
C LEU A 4 -25.30 3.97 -6.12
N THR A 5 -25.29 3.66 -7.42
CA THR A 5 -26.30 2.84 -8.09
C THR A 5 -25.70 1.50 -8.45
N ILE A 6 -26.45 0.42 -8.17
CA ILE A 6 -26.05 -0.97 -8.41
C ILE A 6 -27.13 -1.61 -9.28
N GLN A 7 -26.75 -2.04 -10.49
CA GLN A 7 -27.62 -2.82 -11.35
C GLN A 7 -27.06 -4.23 -11.49
N VAL A 8 -27.90 -5.24 -11.28
CA VAL A 8 -27.51 -6.65 -11.39
C VAL A 8 -28.26 -7.27 -12.54
N GLN A 9 -27.52 -7.94 -13.43
CA GLN A 9 -28.05 -8.62 -14.59
C GLN A 9 -27.54 -10.06 -14.60
N GLU A 10 -28.42 -11.01 -14.87
CA GLU A 10 -28.01 -12.38 -15.13
C GLU A 10 -27.37 -12.49 -16.51
N VAL A 11 -26.33 -13.31 -16.61
CA VAL A 11 -25.61 -13.49 -17.87
C VAL A 11 -26.23 -14.65 -18.65
N LYS A 12 -26.79 -14.33 -19.83
CA LYS A 12 -27.34 -15.36 -20.73
C LYS A 12 -26.25 -16.35 -21.14
N GLY A 13 -26.52 -17.65 -20.96
CA GLY A 13 -25.61 -18.72 -21.34
C GLY A 13 -24.55 -19.09 -20.29
N LEU A 14 -24.57 -18.45 -19.12
CA LEU A 14 -23.68 -18.77 -18.00
C LEU A 14 -24.48 -18.79 -16.67
N PRO A 15 -25.08 -19.94 -16.29
CA PRO A 15 -25.81 -20.04 -15.03
C PRO A 15 -24.91 -19.75 -13.82
N GLY A 16 -25.49 -19.19 -12.76
CA GLY A 16 -24.74 -18.81 -11.56
C GLY A 16 -23.81 -17.61 -11.73
N THR A 17 -23.94 -16.85 -12.84
CA THR A 17 -23.14 -15.64 -13.12
C THR A 17 -23.97 -14.38 -13.13
N ALA A 18 -23.52 -13.36 -12.39
CA ALA A 18 -24.09 -12.03 -12.38
C ALA A 18 -23.12 -10.99 -12.93
N LEU A 19 -23.62 -10.16 -13.85
CA LEU A 19 -23.01 -8.90 -14.24
C LEU A 19 -23.54 -7.80 -13.29
N VAL A 20 -22.65 -7.19 -12.54
CA VAL A 20 -22.95 -6.11 -11.61
C VAL A 20 -22.38 -4.81 -12.17
N ILE A 21 -23.25 -3.88 -12.51
CA ILE A 21 -22.86 -2.55 -13.02
C ILE A 21 -22.91 -1.56 -11.86
N LEU A 22 -21.75 -1.00 -11.54
CA LEU A 22 -21.57 -0.07 -10.43
C LEU A 22 -21.37 1.34 -10.97
N ASN A 23 -22.15 2.29 -10.47
CA ASN A 23 -22.03 3.70 -10.82
C ASN A 23 -22.03 4.56 -9.56
N GLY A 24 -20.93 5.28 -9.32
CA GLY A 24 -20.80 6.16 -8.16
C GLY A 24 -19.54 5.92 -7.35
N SER A 25 -19.64 6.09 -6.03
CA SER A 25 -18.53 5.87 -5.09
C SER A 25 -18.89 4.83 -4.04
N ILE A 26 -17.95 3.95 -3.71
CA ILE A 26 -18.07 2.99 -2.60
C ILE A 26 -17.30 3.57 -1.41
N ASP A 27 -18.01 4.27 -0.53
CA ASP A 27 -17.44 4.97 0.62
C ASP A 27 -18.18 4.63 1.93
N ALA A 28 -17.86 5.32 3.02
CA ALA A 28 -18.44 5.04 4.34
C ALA A 28 -19.98 5.13 4.37
N LYS A 29 -20.60 5.90 3.47
CA LYS A 29 -22.06 6.06 3.39
C LYS A 29 -22.72 4.98 2.53
N THR A 30 -22.05 4.56 1.46
CA THR A 30 -22.63 3.64 0.45
C THR A 30 -22.20 2.19 0.64
N VAL A 31 -21.17 1.92 1.44
CA VAL A 31 -20.62 0.57 1.63
C VAL A 31 -21.63 -0.42 2.20
N ILE A 32 -22.51 0.00 3.13
CA ILE A 32 -23.54 -0.89 3.69
C ILE A 32 -24.52 -1.32 2.59
N THR A 33 -25.02 -0.38 1.78
CA THR A 33 -25.90 -0.68 0.64
C THR A 33 -25.22 -1.61 -0.36
N PHE A 34 -23.95 -1.36 -0.66
CA PHE A 34 -23.16 -2.21 -1.54
C PHE A 34 -23.06 -3.66 -1.04
N GLN A 35 -22.73 -3.84 0.25
CA GLN A 35 -22.65 -5.15 0.89
C GLN A 35 -23.99 -5.88 0.89
N THR A 36 -25.08 -5.19 1.27
CA THR A 36 -26.43 -5.77 1.29
C THR A 36 -26.86 -6.27 -0.09
N HIS A 37 -26.65 -5.46 -1.14
CA HIS A 37 -27.01 -5.85 -2.50
C HIS A 37 -26.22 -7.08 -2.95
N LEU A 38 -24.90 -7.10 -2.80
CA LEU A 38 -24.08 -8.22 -3.26
C LEU A 38 -24.32 -9.50 -2.44
N ASN A 39 -24.55 -9.39 -1.13
CA ASN A 39 -24.95 -10.54 -0.32
C ASN A 39 -26.29 -11.12 -0.81
N SER A 40 -27.27 -10.28 -1.15
CA SER A 40 -28.55 -10.77 -1.68
C SER A 40 -28.40 -11.50 -3.03
N VAL A 41 -27.42 -11.11 -3.84
CA VAL A 41 -27.11 -11.78 -5.13
C VAL A 41 -26.47 -13.14 -4.86
N LYS A 42 -25.51 -13.17 -3.94
CA LYS A 42 -24.83 -14.39 -3.51
C LYS A 42 -25.80 -15.41 -2.90
N GLU A 43 -26.73 -14.97 -2.05
CA GLU A 43 -27.74 -15.83 -1.42
C GLU A 43 -28.69 -16.49 -2.44
N ARG A 44 -28.81 -15.94 -3.65
CA ARG A 44 -29.55 -16.57 -4.77
C ARG A 44 -28.74 -17.68 -5.49
N GLY A 45 -27.59 -18.06 -4.97
CA GLY A 45 -26.73 -19.11 -5.55
C GLY A 45 -25.81 -18.60 -6.67
N VAL A 46 -25.61 -17.29 -6.79
CA VAL A 46 -24.62 -16.72 -7.72
C VAL A 46 -23.22 -16.94 -7.15
N GLU A 47 -22.39 -17.64 -7.90
CA GLU A 47 -21.01 -17.98 -7.52
C GLU A 47 -19.97 -17.22 -8.38
N ARG A 48 -20.42 -16.50 -9.42
CA ARG A 48 -19.57 -15.76 -10.37
C ARG A 48 -20.01 -14.32 -10.48
N PHE A 49 -19.08 -13.39 -10.31
CA PHE A 49 -19.37 -11.97 -10.40
C PHE A 49 -18.49 -11.30 -11.44
N ILE A 50 -19.12 -10.61 -12.39
CA ILE A 50 -18.45 -9.67 -13.29
C ILE A 50 -18.82 -8.27 -12.80
N MET A 51 -17.88 -7.57 -12.19
CA MET A 51 -18.07 -6.21 -11.69
C MET A 51 -17.62 -5.21 -12.75
N ASP A 52 -18.57 -4.48 -13.32
CA ASP A 52 -18.26 -3.35 -14.19
C ASP A 52 -17.99 -2.10 -13.35
N MET A 53 -16.73 -1.67 -13.42
CA MET A 53 -16.14 -0.59 -12.63
C MET A 53 -16.02 0.72 -13.42
N GLU A 54 -16.58 0.80 -14.64
CA GLU A 54 -16.41 1.93 -15.57
C GLU A 54 -16.81 3.26 -14.95
N MET A 55 -17.90 3.28 -14.18
CA MET A 55 -18.45 4.48 -13.54
C MET A 55 -18.14 4.54 -12.04
N VAL A 56 -17.23 3.70 -11.55
CA VAL A 56 -16.78 3.73 -10.16
C VAL A 56 -15.65 4.75 -10.01
N LYS A 57 -15.94 5.82 -9.27
CA LYS A 57 -15.01 6.94 -9.08
C LYS A 57 -14.02 6.69 -7.95
N TYR A 58 -14.42 5.92 -6.95
CA TYR A 58 -13.66 5.70 -5.73
C TYR A 58 -14.17 4.45 -4.99
N VAL A 59 -13.25 3.74 -4.35
CA VAL A 59 -13.52 2.63 -3.43
C VAL A 59 -12.67 2.85 -2.17
N ASN A 60 -13.31 2.85 -0.99
CA ASN A 60 -12.60 2.93 0.29
C ASN A 60 -12.09 1.55 0.76
N SER A 61 -11.33 1.54 1.85
CA SER A 61 -10.76 0.31 2.41
C SER A 61 -11.80 -0.73 2.81
N THR A 62 -12.97 -0.31 3.29
CA THR A 62 -14.04 -1.22 3.73
C THR A 62 -14.73 -1.89 2.54
N GLY A 63 -15.02 -1.15 1.48
CA GLY A 63 -15.57 -1.71 0.24
C GLY A 63 -14.60 -2.67 -0.44
N LEU A 64 -13.31 -2.33 -0.40
CA LEU A 64 -12.24 -3.18 -0.91
C LEU A 64 -12.06 -4.46 -0.10
N GLY A 65 -12.03 -4.36 1.23
CA GLY A 65 -12.00 -5.53 2.12
C GLY A 65 -13.21 -6.45 1.91
N TYR A 66 -14.39 -5.88 1.65
CA TYR A 66 -15.55 -6.68 1.30
C TYR A 66 -15.40 -7.37 -0.06
N LEU A 67 -14.85 -6.72 -1.08
CA LEU A 67 -14.58 -7.37 -2.37
C LEU A 67 -13.61 -8.55 -2.22
N ILE A 68 -12.59 -8.43 -1.37
CA ILE A 68 -11.66 -9.53 -1.06
C ILE A 68 -12.40 -10.66 -0.34
N ASN A 69 -13.18 -10.35 0.70
CA ASN A 69 -13.97 -11.36 1.40
C ASN A 69 -14.98 -12.04 0.47
N LEU A 70 -15.57 -11.29 -0.46
CA LEU A 70 -16.47 -11.83 -1.46
C LEU A 70 -15.69 -12.78 -2.39
N SER A 71 -14.50 -12.39 -2.87
CA SER A 71 -13.66 -13.24 -3.73
C SER A 71 -13.20 -14.52 -3.05
N ASP A 72 -12.94 -14.49 -1.75
CA ASP A 72 -12.62 -15.70 -0.97
C ASP A 72 -13.83 -16.60 -0.78
N SER A 73 -15.02 -15.99 -0.67
CA SER A 73 -16.26 -16.72 -0.45
C SER A 73 -16.86 -17.33 -1.72
N VAL A 74 -16.36 -16.95 -2.90
CA VAL A 74 -16.69 -17.59 -4.18
C VAL A 74 -15.49 -18.39 -4.65
N THR A 75 -15.69 -19.64 -5.06
CA THR A 75 -14.55 -20.52 -5.36
C THR A 75 -13.80 -20.03 -6.62
N PRO A 76 -12.45 -19.91 -6.59
CA PRO A 76 -11.66 -19.49 -7.76
C PRO A 76 -11.90 -20.38 -9.00
N ASP A 77 -12.09 -21.68 -8.74
CA ASP A 77 -12.38 -22.74 -9.72
C ASP A 77 -13.75 -22.58 -10.37
N LYS A 78 -14.68 -21.95 -9.66
CA LYS A 78 -16.01 -21.65 -10.16
C LYS A 78 -16.11 -20.26 -10.75
N GLY A 79 -15.01 -19.56 -11.05
CA GLY A 79 -15.02 -18.31 -11.82
C GLY A 79 -14.78 -17.02 -11.01
N GLY A 80 -14.92 -17.06 -9.68
CA GLY A 80 -14.49 -15.98 -8.78
C GLY A 80 -15.09 -14.59 -9.07
N ILE A 81 -14.34 -13.54 -8.72
CA ILE A 81 -14.66 -12.16 -9.07
C ILE A 81 -13.79 -11.70 -10.24
N SER A 82 -14.44 -11.20 -11.28
CA SER A 82 -13.83 -10.53 -12.42
C SER A 82 -14.15 -9.04 -12.38
N LEU A 83 -13.13 -8.20 -12.43
CA LEU A 83 -13.27 -6.75 -12.55
C LEU A 83 -13.08 -6.37 -14.00
N VAL A 84 -13.97 -5.52 -14.53
CA VAL A 84 -13.87 -5.02 -15.89
C VAL A 84 -13.98 -3.50 -15.93
N LYS A 85 -13.26 -2.90 -16.88
CA LYS A 85 -13.27 -1.46 -17.15
C LYS A 85 -12.90 -0.59 -15.94
N ASP A 86 -12.03 -1.08 -15.07
CA ASP A 86 -11.55 -0.32 -13.93
C ASP A 86 -10.87 0.98 -14.37
N GLN A 87 -11.29 2.09 -13.76
CA GLN A 87 -10.69 3.38 -14.05
C GLN A 87 -9.21 3.41 -13.61
N PRO A 88 -8.33 4.16 -14.31
CA PRO A 88 -6.90 4.22 -13.98
C PRO A 88 -6.63 4.55 -12.50
N LYS A 89 -7.44 5.42 -11.88
CA LYS A 89 -7.32 5.77 -10.46
C LYS A 89 -7.60 4.60 -9.54
N VAL A 90 -8.57 3.76 -9.86
CA VAL A 90 -8.92 2.56 -9.08
C VAL A 90 -7.85 1.49 -9.28
N LYS A 91 -7.36 1.32 -10.51
CA LYS A 91 -6.27 0.41 -10.84
C LYS A 91 -4.99 0.71 -10.06
N VAL A 92 -4.58 1.98 -9.98
CA VAL A 92 -3.40 2.40 -9.17
C VAL A 92 -3.55 2.01 -7.70
N VAL A 93 -4.77 2.10 -7.14
CA VAL A 93 -5.03 1.69 -5.76
C VAL A 93 -4.89 0.17 -5.60
N PHE A 94 -5.41 -0.62 -6.53
CA PHE A 94 -5.25 -2.09 -6.49
C PHE A 94 -3.79 -2.52 -6.68
N ASP A 95 -3.07 -1.88 -7.60
CA ASP A 95 -1.65 -2.10 -7.84
C ASP A 95 -0.82 -1.78 -6.59
N MET A 96 -1.05 -0.61 -5.98
CA MET A 96 -0.32 -0.18 -4.78
C MET A 96 -0.58 -1.08 -3.57
N LEU A 97 -1.80 -1.61 -3.45
CA LEU A 97 -2.17 -2.50 -2.35
C LEU A 97 -1.89 -3.98 -2.65
N GLY A 98 -1.36 -4.30 -3.83
CA GLY A 98 -1.06 -5.68 -4.24
C GLY A 98 -2.31 -6.56 -4.41
N LEU A 99 -3.48 -5.95 -4.62
CA LEU A 99 -4.76 -6.66 -4.60
C LEU A 99 -5.13 -7.33 -5.92
N ASN A 100 -4.34 -7.11 -6.97
CA ASN A 100 -4.47 -7.81 -8.24
C ASN A 100 -4.37 -9.33 -8.10
N ALA A 101 -3.74 -9.83 -7.03
CA ALA A 101 -3.66 -11.26 -6.77
C ALA A 101 -5.03 -11.91 -6.44
N PHE A 102 -6.01 -11.12 -5.98
CA PHE A 102 -7.32 -11.61 -5.56
C PHE A 102 -8.40 -11.50 -6.65
N PHE A 103 -8.15 -10.72 -7.70
CA PHE A 103 -9.13 -10.41 -8.73
C PHE A 103 -8.62 -10.73 -10.12
N ARG A 104 -9.48 -11.30 -10.98
CA ARG A 104 -9.22 -11.36 -12.41
C ARG A 104 -9.60 -10.00 -13.01
N ILE A 105 -8.66 -9.33 -13.68
CA ILE A 105 -8.91 -8.00 -14.26
C ILE A 105 -8.92 -8.12 -15.79
N PHE A 106 -10.00 -7.65 -16.42
CA PHE A 106 -10.13 -7.61 -17.87
C PHE A 106 -10.45 -6.20 -18.35
N ASN A 107 -10.14 -5.90 -19.61
CA ASN A 107 -10.45 -4.59 -20.15
C ASN A 107 -11.93 -4.47 -20.53
N THR A 108 -12.55 -5.59 -20.94
CA THR A 108 -13.93 -5.62 -21.43
C THR A 108 -14.78 -6.69 -20.76
N ARG A 109 -16.11 -6.49 -20.76
CA ARG A 109 -17.09 -7.49 -20.32
C ARG A 109 -16.96 -8.79 -21.14
N ASP A 110 -16.75 -8.65 -22.44
CA ASP A 110 -16.68 -9.80 -23.36
C ASP A 110 -15.45 -10.68 -23.10
N GLU A 111 -14.31 -10.09 -22.74
CA GLU A 111 -13.12 -10.84 -22.31
C GLU A 111 -13.40 -11.67 -21.05
N ALA A 112 -14.03 -11.07 -20.04
CA ALA A 112 -14.40 -11.78 -18.82
C ALA A 112 -15.39 -12.92 -19.09
N LEU A 113 -16.39 -12.67 -19.96
CA LEU A 113 -17.37 -13.67 -20.35
C LEU A 113 -16.74 -14.85 -21.09
N LYS A 114 -15.87 -14.58 -22.07
CA LYS A 114 -15.15 -15.62 -22.80
C LYS A 114 -14.28 -16.46 -21.88
N HIS A 115 -13.61 -15.82 -20.92
CA HIS A 115 -12.81 -16.54 -19.94
C HIS A 115 -13.67 -17.50 -19.12
N LEU A 116 -14.82 -17.05 -18.59
CA LEU A 116 -15.73 -17.90 -17.83
C LEU A 116 -16.32 -19.04 -18.67
N GLN A 117 -16.68 -18.78 -19.93
CA GLN A 117 -17.14 -19.82 -20.87
C GLN A 117 -16.06 -20.86 -21.17
N ALA A 118 -14.81 -20.44 -21.34
CA ALA A 118 -13.69 -21.35 -21.56
C ALA A 118 -13.40 -22.21 -20.31
N SER A 119 -13.56 -21.65 -19.11
CA SER A 119 -13.44 -22.39 -17.85
C SER A 119 -14.55 -23.46 -17.68
N ASP A 120 -15.74 -23.25 -18.24
CA ASP A 120 -16.81 -24.25 -18.24
C ASP A 120 -16.63 -25.34 -19.31
N ALA A 121 -15.99 -24.99 -20.43
CA ALA A 121 -15.80 -25.90 -21.57
C ALA A 121 -14.54 -26.78 -21.44
N GLY A 122 -13.56 -26.40 -20.62
CA GLY A 122 -12.34 -27.16 -20.36
C GLY A 122 -12.19 -27.48 -18.87
N GLY A 123 -12.37 -28.75 -18.50
CA GLY A 123 -12.16 -29.21 -17.13
C GLY A 123 -10.74 -28.90 -16.63
N ALA A 124 -10.65 -28.17 -15.52
CA ALA A 124 -9.47 -27.87 -14.71
C ALA A 124 -8.31 -27.14 -15.43
N GLY A 125 -8.04 -25.89 -15.04
CA GLY A 125 -6.81 -25.21 -15.46
C GLY A 125 -6.59 -23.80 -14.91
N ALA A 126 -5.59 -23.69 -14.03
CA ALA A 126 -4.88 -22.50 -13.55
C ALA A 126 -5.56 -21.58 -12.53
N SER A 127 -5.17 -21.81 -11.27
CA SER A 127 -5.11 -20.78 -10.22
C SER A 127 -4.22 -19.60 -10.66
N PRO A 128 -4.48 -18.35 -10.23
CA PRO A 128 -3.69 -17.16 -10.63
C PRO A 128 -2.22 -17.17 -10.23
N ASN A 129 -1.75 -18.18 -9.49
CA ASN A 129 -0.43 -18.20 -8.87
C ASN A 129 0.74 -18.61 -9.77
N ASP A 130 0.55 -18.79 -11.09
CA ASP A 130 1.65 -19.19 -12.00
C ASP A 130 1.92 -18.20 -13.13
N GLN A 131 1.83 -16.89 -12.84
CA GLN A 131 2.47 -15.87 -13.66
C GLN A 131 3.70 -15.33 -12.94
N THR A 132 4.85 -15.89 -13.30
CA THR A 132 6.15 -15.22 -13.13
C THR A 132 6.07 -13.87 -13.84
N VAL A 133 5.94 -12.80 -13.06
CA VAL A 133 6.03 -11.43 -13.58
C VAL A 133 7.46 -11.22 -14.06
N VAL A 134 7.68 -11.35 -15.36
CA VAL A 134 8.88 -10.81 -16.00
C VAL A 134 8.73 -9.30 -15.99
N LEU A 135 9.34 -8.64 -15.00
CA LEU A 135 9.57 -7.21 -15.01
C LEU A 135 10.54 -6.88 -16.16
N LYS A 136 10.01 -6.68 -17.37
CA LYS A 136 10.74 -5.91 -18.38
C LYS A 136 10.82 -4.48 -17.85
N SER A 137 12.03 -4.05 -17.54
CA SER A 137 12.34 -2.68 -17.12
C SER A 137 11.69 -1.69 -18.10
N PRO A 138 11.02 -0.64 -17.63
CA PRO A 138 10.51 0.40 -18.50
C PRO A 138 11.68 1.03 -19.26
N VAL A 139 11.57 1.03 -20.59
CA VAL A 139 12.40 1.87 -21.46
C VAL A 139 12.18 3.32 -21.02
N ALA A 140 13.26 4.04 -20.74
CA ALA A 140 13.22 5.44 -20.37
C ALA A 140 12.44 6.25 -21.43
N PRO A 141 11.50 7.13 -21.04
CA PRO A 141 10.78 7.95 -21.99
C PRO A 141 11.76 8.82 -22.78
N GLN A 142 11.71 8.72 -24.11
CA GLN A 142 12.48 9.60 -24.99
C GLN A 142 11.99 11.05 -24.82
N PRO A 143 12.91 12.03 -24.81
CA PRO A 143 12.52 13.44 -24.73
C PRO A 143 11.72 13.85 -25.98
N PRO A 144 10.73 14.75 -25.85
CA PRO A 144 9.91 15.19 -26.96
C PRO A 144 10.74 15.94 -28.02
N PRO A 145 10.35 15.87 -29.31
CA PRO A 145 11.05 16.58 -30.38
C PRO A 145 10.93 18.11 -30.20
N PRO A 146 11.95 18.89 -30.62
CA PRO A 146 11.92 20.33 -30.49
C PRO A 146 10.86 20.95 -31.43
N PRO A 147 10.26 22.09 -31.02
CA PRO A 147 9.26 22.77 -31.84
C PRO A 147 9.85 23.37 -33.12
N PRO A 148 9.04 23.56 -34.18
CA PRO A 148 9.50 24.09 -35.45
C PRO A 148 9.92 25.57 -35.34
N SER A 149 11.11 25.87 -35.88
CA SER A 149 11.72 27.20 -35.90
C SER A 149 11.12 28.08 -37.00
N THR A 150 10.50 29.20 -36.63
CA THR A 150 10.17 30.30 -37.53
C THR A 150 11.19 31.45 -37.40
N ALA A 151 11.69 31.86 -38.57
CA ALA A 151 12.29 33.16 -38.92
C ALA A 151 13.49 33.74 -38.11
N ARG A 152 14.69 33.41 -38.62
CA ARG A 152 15.86 34.27 -38.90
C ARG A 152 16.03 35.58 -38.11
N HIS A 153 16.95 35.57 -37.15
CA HIS A 153 17.83 36.70 -36.88
C HIS A 153 19.28 36.34 -37.24
N ILE A 154 19.91 37.23 -38.01
CA ILE A 154 21.32 37.15 -38.41
C ILE A 154 22.17 37.41 -37.17
N VAL A 155 22.94 36.40 -36.75
CA VAL A 155 24.00 36.53 -35.76
C VAL A 155 25.32 36.21 -36.47
N GLN A 156 26.31 37.09 -36.31
CA GLN A 156 27.65 36.96 -36.89
C GLN A 156 28.30 35.62 -36.50
N PRO A 157 29.15 35.04 -37.37
CA PRO A 157 29.90 33.84 -37.02
C PRO A 157 30.91 34.16 -35.89
N PRO A 158 31.01 33.30 -34.86
CA PRO A 158 32.00 33.45 -33.80
C PRO A 158 33.42 33.14 -34.30
N PRO A 159 34.47 33.68 -33.67
CA PRO A 159 35.86 33.39 -34.01
C PRO A 159 36.18 31.90 -33.81
N PRO A 160 37.17 31.35 -34.53
CA PRO A 160 37.54 29.94 -34.42
C PRO A 160 37.99 29.59 -32.99
N PRO A 161 37.64 28.38 -32.51
CA PRO A 161 37.96 27.96 -31.15
C PRO A 161 39.48 27.88 -30.92
N PRO A 162 39.97 28.18 -29.71
CA PRO A 162 41.36 27.92 -29.35
C PRO A 162 41.66 26.43 -29.47
N GLN A 163 42.88 26.15 -29.94
CA GLN A 163 43.40 24.80 -30.16
C GLN A 163 43.20 23.94 -28.90
N SER A 164 42.65 22.74 -29.10
CA SER A 164 42.44 21.74 -28.06
C SER A 164 43.77 21.40 -27.39
N VAL A 165 43.89 21.77 -26.11
CA VAL A 165 44.91 21.20 -25.22
C VAL A 165 44.71 19.68 -25.23
N PRO A 166 45.77 18.85 -25.34
CA PRO A 166 45.63 17.41 -25.30
C PRO A 166 44.97 17.01 -23.97
N VAL A 167 43.74 16.52 -24.03
CA VAL A 167 43.14 15.82 -22.90
C VAL A 167 43.95 14.54 -22.74
N ALA A 168 44.72 14.48 -21.66
CA ALA A 168 45.42 13.26 -21.27
C ALA A 168 44.43 12.09 -21.32
N PRO A 169 44.79 10.93 -21.90
CA PRO A 169 43.87 9.82 -22.00
C PRO A 169 43.39 9.46 -20.60
N VAL A 170 42.06 9.47 -20.41
CA VAL A 170 41.42 8.92 -19.23
C VAL A 170 41.88 7.47 -19.17
N ALA A 171 42.71 7.16 -18.18
CA ALA A 171 43.20 5.82 -17.95
C ALA A 171 41.99 4.88 -17.84
N GLN A 172 41.93 3.91 -18.76
CA GLN A 172 41.08 2.74 -18.59
C GLN A 172 41.46 2.10 -17.24
N PRO A 173 40.50 1.78 -16.35
CA PRO A 173 40.84 1.10 -15.11
C PRO A 173 41.49 -0.24 -15.44
N ALA A 174 42.72 -0.40 -14.96
CA ALA A 174 43.43 -1.66 -15.03
C ALA A 174 42.60 -2.77 -14.39
N ALA A 175 42.57 -3.92 -15.06
CA ALA A 175 42.01 -5.14 -14.53
C ALA A 175 42.70 -5.50 -13.19
N GLY A 176 41.98 -5.34 -12.09
CA GLY A 176 42.45 -5.66 -10.74
C GLY A 176 41.82 -4.82 -9.62
N ALA A 177 40.50 -4.60 -9.65
CA ALA A 177 39.82 -3.89 -8.55
C ALA A 177 39.63 -4.84 -7.36
N GLU A 178 40.43 -4.66 -6.30
CA GLU A 178 40.17 -5.28 -5.00
C GLU A 178 38.74 -4.96 -4.56
N THR A 179 37.97 -5.99 -4.22
CA THR A 179 36.61 -5.82 -3.74
C THR A 179 36.65 -5.27 -2.33
N LEU A 180 36.23 -4.01 -2.16
CA LEU A 180 36.14 -3.40 -0.84
C LEU A 180 34.96 -4.02 -0.08
N HIS A 181 35.22 -4.43 1.15
CA HIS A 181 34.19 -4.90 2.06
C HIS A 181 33.78 -3.76 2.99
N VAL A 182 32.50 -3.40 2.96
CA VAL A 182 31.91 -2.32 3.75
C VAL A 182 30.93 -2.92 4.74
N GLU A 183 31.15 -2.71 6.03
CA GLU A 183 30.16 -3.09 7.04
C GLU A 183 29.05 -2.03 7.10
N CYS A 184 27.80 -2.44 6.87
CA CYS A 184 26.67 -1.53 6.93
C CYS A 184 26.41 -1.04 8.36
N GLN A 185 26.51 0.27 8.59
CA GLN A 185 26.29 0.86 9.92
C GLN A 185 24.89 0.59 10.53
N SER A 186 23.88 0.27 9.69
CA SER A 186 22.50 0.07 10.16
C SER A 186 22.14 -1.37 10.50
N CYS A 187 22.78 -2.36 9.86
CA CYS A 187 22.39 -3.78 10.03
C CYS A 187 23.58 -4.74 10.12
N ARG A 188 24.81 -4.21 10.13
CA ARG A 188 26.08 -4.94 10.18
C ARG A 188 26.28 -5.98 9.08
N ALA A 189 25.52 -5.89 7.98
CA ALA A 189 25.77 -6.73 6.80
C ALA A 189 27.10 -6.32 6.16
N LEU A 190 27.91 -7.30 5.78
CA LEU A 190 29.15 -7.08 5.04
C LEU A 190 28.83 -6.96 3.55
N LEU A 191 29.17 -5.84 2.93
CA LEU A 191 28.81 -5.49 1.56
C LEU A 191 30.06 -5.47 0.69
N ALA A 192 30.01 -6.15 -0.46
CA ALA A 192 31.07 -6.11 -1.46
C ALA A 192 30.84 -4.98 -2.46
N VAL A 193 31.81 -4.08 -2.60
CA VAL A 193 31.73 -2.88 -3.43
C VAL A 193 32.98 -2.80 -4.30
N LYS A 194 32.82 -2.60 -5.60
CA LYS A 194 33.94 -2.56 -6.56
C LYS A 194 34.19 -1.16 -7.08
N ASP A 195 33.15 -0.51 -7.58
CA ASP A 195 33.27 0.77 -8.27
C ASP A 195 32.94 1.94 -7.35
N VAL A 196 33.53 3.11 -7.60
CA VAL A 196 33.11 4.33 -6.92
C VAL A 196 31.65 4.65 -7.26
N GLY A 197 30.86 5.05 -6.27
CA GLY A 197 29.44 5.29 -6.49
C GLY A 197 28.56 5.29 -5.26
N THR A 198 27.26 5.43 -5.48
CA THR A 198 26.24 5.37 -4.43
C THR A 198 25.56 4.01 -4.46
N TYR A 199 25.54 3.36 -3.30
CA TYR A 199 25.04 2.00 -3.11
C TYR A 199 23.92 1.99 -2.08
N LYS A 200 23.11 0.93 -2.11
CA LYS A 200 22.13 0.62 -1.07
C LYS A 200 22.41 -0.75 -0.49
N CYS A 201 22.35 -0.87 0.83
CA CYS A 201 22.43 -2.16 1.50
C CYS A 201 21.22 -3.04 1.10
N PRO A 202 21.39 -4.25 0.55
CA PRO A 202 20.27 -5.10 0.16
C PRO A 202 19.44 -5.59 1.37
N ARG A 203 20.01 -5.56 2.58
CA ARG A 203 19.35 -6.02 3.81
C ARG A 203 18.44 -4.99 4.45
N CYS A 204 18.84 -3.71 4.42
CA CYS A 204 18.13 -2.64 5.13
C CYS A 204 17.95 -1.34 4.34
N LEU A 205 18.32 -1.36 3.05
CA LEU A 205 18.22 -0.25 2.11
C LEU A 205 18.99 1.03 2.49
N THR A 206 19.84 0.96 3.52
CA THR A 206 20.69 2.10 3.92
C THR A 206 21.59 2.48 2.76
N ALA A 207 21.51 3.74 2.36
CA ALA A 207 22.29 4.28 1.27
C ALA A 207 23.66 4.74 1.77
N PHE A 208 24.70 4.50 0.99
CA PHE A 208 26.06 4.93 1.29
C PHE A 208 26.81 5.25 0.01
N ASN A 209 27.77 6.15 0.10
CA ASN A 209 28.65 6.53 -1.00
C ASN A 209 30.05 5.96 -0.74
N TYR A 210 30.62 5.35 -1.78
CA TYR A 210 32.01 4.93 -1.82
C TYR A 210 32.77 5.85 -2.77
N ALA A 211 33.71 6.63 -2.23
CA ALA A 211 34.47 7.65 -2.96
C ALA A 211 35.82 7.15 -3.50
N GLY A 212 36.11 5.85 -3.37
CA GLY A 212 37.44 5.29 -3.69
C GLY A 212 38.41 5.39 -2.51
N GLY A 213 39.52 4.63 -2.58
CA GLY A 213 40.58 4.68 -1.56
C GLY A 213 40.12 4.29 -0.15
N GLY A 214 39.15 3.38 -0.03
CA GLY A 214 38.59 2.91 1.26
C GLY A 214 37.66 3.91 1.96
N ARG A 215 37.37 5.08 1.38
CA ARG A 215 36.50 6.09 2.00
C ARG A 215 35.02 5.80 1.73
N VAL A 216 34.28 5.53 2.79
CA VAL A 216 32.82 5.30 2.76
C VAL A 216 32.13 6.34 3.63
N SER A 217 31.12 7.00 3.08
CA SER A 217 30.22 7.87 3.85
C SER A 217 28.79 7.34 3.75
N PHE A 218 28.16 7.07 4.89
CA PHE A 218 26.76 6.70 4.90
C PHE A 218 25.88 7.94 4.75
N LEU A 219 24.90 7.85 3.85
CA LEU A 219 23.93 8.91 3.70
C LEU A 219 23.01 8.92 4.94
N PRO A 220 22.56 10.11 5.37
CA PRO A 220 21.62 10.22 6.48
C PRO A 220 20.44 9.29 6.21
N ARG A 221 20.06 8.53 7.26
CA ARG A 221 19.03 7.51 7.20
C ARG A 221 17.80 8.14 6.54
N GLN A 222 17.42 7.65 5.35
CA GLN A 222 16.12 8.00 4.80
C GLN A 222 15.10 7.67 5.90
N LYS A 223 14.25 8.66 6.25
CA LYS A 223 13.21 8.51 7.28
C LYS A 223 12.62 7.12 7.17
N ALA A 224 12.67 6.34 8.26
CA ALA A 224 12.16 4.97 8.25
C ALA A 224 10.77 4.99 7.59
N LEU A 225 10.60 4.20 6.54
CA LEU A 225 9.31 4.14 5.85
C LEU A 225 8.26 3.73 6.90
N PRO A 226 7.17 4.50 7.02
CA PRO A 226 6.12 4.16 7.97
C PRO A 226 5.57 2.78 7.60
N VAL A 227 5.37 1.94 8.61
CA VAL A 227 4.62 0.69 8.40
C VAL A 227 3.14 1.05 8.46
N GLN A 228 2.40 0.70 7.41
CA GLN A 228 0.96 0.90 7.34
C GLN A 228 0.26 -0.46 7.40
N LEU A 229 -0.67 -0.60 8.33
CA LEU A 229 -1.47 -1.81 8.54
C LEU A 229 -2.95 -1.45 8.46
N SER A 230 -3.74 -2.31 7.83
CA SER A 230 -5.21 -2.27 7.87
C SER A 230 -5.69 -3.51 8.60
N LEU A 231 -6.34 -3.33 9.75
CA LEU A 231 -6.72 -4.40 10.65
C LEU A 231 -8.21 -4.31 10.96
N ASN A 232 -8.84 -5.45 11.18
CA ASN A 232 -10.14 -5.48 11.84
C ASN A 232 -9.96 -5.55 13.37
N PHE A 233 -11.06 -5.51 14.12
CA PHE A 233 -11.03 -5.52 15.58
C PHE A 233 -11.09 -6.94 16.18
N ALA A 234 -10.80 -7.98 15.41
CA ALA A 234 -10.68 -9.34 15.94
C ALA A 234 -9.53 -9.41 16.98
N PRO A 235 -9.66 -10.21 18.04
CA PRO A 235 -8.64 -10.34 19.09
C PRO A 235 -7.26 -10.69 18.53
N GLU A 236 -7.20 -11.60 17.55
CA GLU A 236 -5.96 -12.09 16.94
C GLU A 236 -5.22 -10.98 16.17
N CYS A 237 -5.96 -10.07 15.53
CA CYS A 237 -5.37 -8.91 14.86
C CYS A 237 -4.77 -7.92 15.87
N THR A 238 -5.43 -7.75 17.03
CA THR A 238 -4.91 -6.90 18.10
C THR A 238 -3.65 -7.52 18.70
N GLU A 239 -3.65 -8.81 19.01
CA GLU A 239 -2.47 -9.54 19.51
C GLU A 239 -1.29 -9.48 18.52
N GLY A 240 -1.55 -9.67 17.23
CA GLY A 240 -0.55 -9.53 16.18
C GLY A 240 0.07 -8.13 16.14
N LEU A 241 -0.76 -7.08 16.27
CA LEU A 241 -0.28 -5.70 16.37
C LEU A 241 0.58 -5.49 17.61
N LEU A 242 0.20 -6.06 18.77
CA LEU A 242 0.97 -5.94 20.01
C LEU A 242 2.36 -6.57 19.90
N GLU A 243 2.48 -7.75 19.28
CA GLU A 243 3.78 -8.39 19.05
C GLU A 243 4.61 -7.60 18.02
N PHE A 244 3.97 -7.02 17.00
CA PHE A 244 4.66 -6.16 16.04
C PHE A 244 5.23 -4.91 16.71
N VAL A 245 4.43 -4.22 17.54
CA VAL A 245 4.87 -3.05 18.33
C VAL A 245 6.01 -3.43 19.27
N LYS A 246 5.91 -4.57 19.97
CA LYS A 246 6.99 -5.09 20.82
C LYS A 246 8.28 -5.29 20.04
N ARG A 247 8.23 -5.91 18.85
CA ARG A 247 9.43 -6.10 18.01
C ARG A 247 10.04 -4.79 17.55
N LEU A 248 9.22 -3.82 17.14
CA LEU A 248 9.70 -2.49 16.76
C LEU A 248 10.35 -1.76 17.94
N SER A 249 9.73 -1.86 19.12
CA SER A 249 10.20 -1.23 20.35
C SER A 249 11.51 -1.85 20.85
N THR A 250 11.63 -3.18 20.87
CA THR A 250 12.88 -3.86 21.21
C THR A 250 14.01 -3.46 20.27
N LYS A 251 13.74 -3.41 18.95
CA LYS A 251 14.72 -2.97 17.95
C LYS A 251 15.13 -1.50 18.14
N SER A 252 14.23 -0.68 18.66
CA SER A 252 14.45 0.75 18.91
C SER A 252 15.08 1.03 20.28
N GLY A 253 15.44 -0.01 21.05
CA GLY A 253 16.19 0.13 22.31
C GLY A 253 15.33 0.43 23.55
N PHE A 254 14.01 0.22 23.49
CA PHE A 254 13.13 0.47 24.63
C PHE A 254 13.33 -0.57 25.75
N SER A 255 13.17 -0.12 27.01
CA SER A 255 13.16 -1.01 28.17
C SER A 255 11.94 -1.94 28.19
N PRO A 256 12.00 -3.10 28.87
CA PRO A 256 10.85 -4.01 28.99
C PRO A 256 9.58 -3.33 29.57
N SER A 257 9.74 -2.42 30.52
CA SER A 257 8.62 -1.64 31.07
C SER A 257 8.03 -0.69 30.04
N GLY A 258 8.89 0.03 29.29
CA GLY A 258 8.43 0.92 28.21
C GLY A 258 7.71 0.15 27.09
N ILE A 259 8.18 -1.06 26.77
CA ILE A 259 7.51 -1.97 25.83
C ILE A 259 6.12 -2.34 26.33
N SER A 260 6.00 -2.77 27.60
CA SER A 260 4.72 -3.14 28.22
C SER A 260 3.72 -1.98 28.23
N GLU A 261 4.18 -0.77 28.58
CA GLU A 261 3.36 0.44 28.56
C GLU A 261 2.83 0.76 27.16
N MET A 262 3.68 0.62 26.12
CA MET A 262 3.24 0.80 24.73
C MET A 262 2.24 -0.26 24.29
N GLN A 263 2.46 -1.54 24.64
CA GLN A 263 1.50 -2.60 24.33
C GLN A 263 0.15 -2.35 25.00
N SER A 264 0.13 -1.94 26.28
CA SER A 264 -1.10 -1.56 26.98
C SER A 264 -1.79 -0.38 26.31
N ALA A 265 -1.04 0.67 25.94
CA ALA A 265 -1.57 1.85 25.27
C ALA A 265 -2.21 1.51 23.90
N VAL A 266 -1.57 0.65 23.12
CA VAL A 266 -2.10 0.16 21.84
C VAL A 266 -3.39 -0.62 22.05
N LYS A 267 -3.38 -1.59 22.98
CA LYS A 267 -4.55 -2.41 23.28
C LYS A 267 -5.74 -1.54 23.72
N ASP A 268 -5.51 -0.65 24.67
CA ASP A 268 -6.53 0.27 25.17
C ASP A 268 -7.07 1.16 24.06
N THR A 269 -6.20 1.69 23.20
CA THR A 269 -6.61 2.54 22.08
C THR A 269 -7.53 1.79 21.11
N VAL A 270 -7.16 0.57 20.71
CA VAL A 270 -7.97 -0.27 19.82
C VAL A 270 -9.32 -0.62 20.48
N ASP A 271 -9.31 -1.00 21.76
CA ASP A 271 -10.52 -1.34 22.51
C ASP A 271 -11.47 -0.14 22.69
N LEU A 272 -10.93 1.06 22.86
CA LEU A 272 -11.71 2.29 23.00
C LEU A 272 -12.34 2.70 21.66
N ILE A 273 -11.58 2.64 20.56
CA ILE A 273 -12.12 2.90 19.22
C ILE A 273 -13.23 1.90 18.91
N ARG A 274 -13.01 0.60 19.13
CA ARG A 274 -14.01 -0.45 18.90
C ARG A 274 -15.33 -0.16 19.63
N ARG A 275 -15.25 0.17 20.92
CA ARG A 275 -16.43 0.40 21.76
C ARG A 275 -17.16 1.69 21.40
N HIS A 276 -16.44 2.79 21.24
CA HIS A 276 -17.05 4.11 21.12
C HIS A 276 -17.33 4.54 19.67
N ALA A 277 -16.52 4.10 18.70
CA ALA A 277 -16.73 4.43 17.29
C ALA A 277 -17.64 3.40 16.58
N TYR A 278 -17.64 2.15 17.03
CA TYR A 278 -18.32 1.03 16.34
C TYR A 278 -19.28 0.20 17.22
N GLY A 279 -19.53 0.61 18.46
CA GLY A 279 -20.46 -0.08 19.36
C GLY A 279 -20.05 -1.52 19.71
N GLY A 280 -18.75 -1.83 19.62
CA GLY A 280 -18.22 -3.17 19.92
C GLY A 280 -18.08 -4.10 18.72
N ASN A 281 -18.57 -3.75 17.53
CA ASN A 281 -18.54 -4.61 16.35
C ASN A 281 -17.12 -4.85 15.83
N GLU A 282 -16.75 -6.13 15.71
CA GLU A 282 -15.39 -6.58 15.39
C GLU A 282 -15.04 -6.54 13.89
N ASN A 283 -16.05 -6.53 13.01
CA ASN A 283 -15.87 -6.63 11.55
C ASN A 283 -15.51 -5.29 10.88
N ASN A 284 -15.40 -4.21 11.65
CA ASN A 284 -14.97 -2.91 11.14
C ASN A 284 -13.46 -2.84 10.99
N VAL A 285 -12.99 -1.97 10.10
CA VAL A 285 -11.56 -1.82 9.79
C VAL A 285 -11.05 -0.49 10.34
N TYR A 286 -9.86 -0.54 10.95
CA TYR A 286 -9.06 0.63 11.30
C TYR A 286 -7.67 0.53 10.66
N HIS A 287 -7.02 1.67 10.53
CA HIS A 287 -5.70 1.79 9.95
C HIS A 287 -4.70 2.18 11.02
N VAL A 288 -3.53 1.54 11.03
CA VAL A 288 -2.42 1.87 11.91
C VAL A 288 -1.22 2.28 11.09
N LEU A 289 -0.65 3.44 11.43
CA LEU A 289 0.61 3.91 10.89
C LEU A 289 1.66 3.91 12.01
N LEU A 290 2.76 3.18 11.81
CA LEU A 290 3.83 3.02 12.78
C LEU A 290 5.11 3.64 12.22
N THR A 291 5.71 4.55 12.97
CA THR A 291 6.98 5.20 12.61
C THR A 291 7.96 5.13 13.76
N SER A 292 9.16 4.61 13.50
CA SER A 292 10.29 4.62 14.44
C SER A 292 11.37 5.55 13.90
N VAL A 293 11.64 6.65 14.60
CA VAL A 293 12.67 7.64 14.26
C VAL A 293 13.37 8.07 15.53
N ASP A 294 14.70 8.08 15.54
CA ASP A 294 15.52 8.61 16.65
C ASP A 294 15.10 8.12 18.05
N SER A 295 14.86 6.82 18.16
CA SER A 295 14.42 6.15 19.40
C SER A 295 13.04 6.59 19.91
N GLU A 296 12.24 7.27 19.09
CA GLU A 296 10.82 7.52 19.31
C GLU A 296 9.99 6.56 18.44
N LEU A 297 8.98 5.93 19.05
CA LEU A 297 7.97 5.17 18.34
C LEU A 297 6.67 5.96 18.38
N GLU A 298 6.20 6.41 17.21
CA GLU A 298 4.90 7.04 17.03
C GLU A 298 3.96 6.06 16.32
N MET A 299 2.72 6.01 16.81
CA MET A 299 1.67 5.13 16.34
C MET A 299 0.41 5.97 16.12
N ARG A 300 -0.15 5.93 14.91
CA ARG A 300 -1.39 6.63 14.56
C ARG A 300 -2.46 5.64 14.18
N PHE A 301 -3.59 5.71 14.86
CA PHE A 301 -4.78 4.90 14.60
C PHE A 301 -5.80 5.78 13.91
N ALA A 302 -6.31 5.35 12.77
CA ALA A 302 -7.33 6.06 12.01
C ALA A 302 -8.52 5.15 11.72
N ASP A 303 -9.72 5.62 12.04
CA ASP A 303 -10.98 4.93 11.78
C ASP A 303 -11.99 5.85 11.10
N TYR A 304 -13.12 5.28 10.68
CA TYR A 304 -14.20 5.98 9.98
C TYR A 304 -15.56 5.83 10.70
N GLY A 305 -15.54 5.45 11.98
CA GLY A 305 -16.73 5.24 12.80
C GLY A 305 -17.32 6.54 13.35
N ALA A 306 -18.08 6.42 14.44
CA ALA A 306 -18.62 7.58 15.13
C ALA A 306 -17.50 8.45 15.75
N SER A 307 -17.65 9.77 15.67
CA SER A 307 -16.74 10.72 16.30
C SER A 307 -16.75 10.56 17.82
N MET A 308 -15.57 10.41 18.39
CA MET A 308 -15.35 10.30 19.83
C MET A 308 -14.99 11.67 20.39
N ASN A 309 -15.76 12.16 21.37
CA ASN A 309 -15.46 13.43 22.04
C ASN A 309 -14.59 13.19 23.27
N SER A 310 -13.58 14.05 23.47
CA SER A 310 -12.70 14.02 24.65
C SER A 310 -13.38 14.46 25.94
N ASP A 311 -14.53 15.14 25.85
CA ASP A 311 -15.06 15.96 26.95
C ASP A 311 -16.07 15.23 27.85
N LYS A 312 -16.52 14.03 27.48
CA LYS A 312 -17.41 13.20 28.31
C LYS A 312 -16.61 12.10 29.02
N GLY A 313 -15.87 12.51 30.05
CA GLY A 313 -14.99 11.61 30.80
C GLY A 313 -13.76 11.23 29.98
N ASP A 314 -12.60 11.18 30.61
CA ASP A 314 -11.32 11.02 29.92
C ASP A 314 -11.16 9.58 29.37
N VAL A 315 -11.81 9.31 28.23
CA VAL A 315 -11.90 8.01 27.53
C VAL A 315 -10.51 7.39 27.37
N PHE A 316 -9.48 8.23 27.17
CA PHE A 316 -8.08 7.82 26.96
C PHE A 316 -7.17 8.16 28.15
N SER A 317 -7.70 8.33 29.36
CA SER A 317 -6.91 8.78 30.53
C SER A 317 -5.68 7.91 30.80
N THR A 318 -5.81 6.59 30.68
CA THR A 318 -4.70 5.65 30.87
C THR A 318 -3.63 5.83 29.80
N VAL A 319 -4.03 5.94 28.53
CA VAL A 319 -3.13 6.14 27.40
C VAL A 319 -2.39 7.48 27.51
N ARG A 320 -3.10 8.55 27.92
CA ARG A 320 -2.52 9.88 28.15
C ARG A 320 -1.47 9.89 29.26
N ARG A 321 -1.63 9.05 30.29
CA ARG A 321 -0.67 8.94 31.40
C ARG A 321 0.56 8.12 31.06
N SER A 322 0.43 7.10 30.19
CA SER A 322 1.51 6.17 29.89
C SER A 322 2.35 6.56 28.67
N MET A 323 1.90 7.49 27.83
CA MET A 323 2.58 7.92 26.60
C MET A 323 3.15 9.33 26.73
N ASP A 324 4.26 9.62 26.04
CA ASP A 324 4.89 10.95 26.07
C ASP A 324 4.10 11.98 25.25
N ARG A 325 3.39 11.51 24.21
CA ARG A 325 2.45 12.31 23.42
C ARG A 325 1.15 11.54 23.22
N PHE A 326 0.04 12.25 23.35
CA PHE A 326 -1.29 11.78 22.97
C PHE A 326 -2.04 12.90 22.26
N GLU A 327 -2.70 12.58 21.15
CA GLU A 327 -3.54 13.51 20.41
C GLU A 327 -4.73 12.79 19.78
N LEU A 328 -5.93 13.31 19.96
CA LEU A 328 -7.16 12.83 19.32
C LEU A 328 -7.67 13.93 18.38
N ARG A 329 -7.86 13.58 17.10
CA ARG A 329 -8.47 14.46 16.09
C ARG A 329 -9.65 13.75 15.43
N HIS A 330 -10.57 14.53 14.88
CA HIS A 330 -11.61 13.98 14.02
C HIS A 330 -11.10 13.80 12.60
N HIS A 331 -11.42 12.66 11.98
CA HIS A 331 -11.07 12.41 10.61
C HIS A 331 -11.97 13.25 9.67
N PRO A 332 -11.43 13.93 8.63
CA PRO A 332 -12.21 14.85 7.78
C PRO A 332 -13.40 14.21 7.06
N LYS A 333 -13.36 12.88 6.85
CA LYS A 333 -14.43 12.10 6.20
C LYS A 333 -15.35 11.38 7.20
N GLY A 334 -15.30 11.74 8.48
CA GLY A 334 -15.92 10.99 9.58
C GLY A 334 -14.95 9.97 10.20
N GLY A 335 -15.07 9.76 11.52
CA GLY A 335 -14.20 8.91 12.33
C GLY A 335 -13.15 9.67 13.14
N ASN A 336 -12.14 8.95 13.60
CA ASN A 336 -11.14 9.46 14.55
C ASN A 336 -9.72 9.20 14.08
N VAL A 337 -8.80 10.05 14.52
CA VAL A 337 -7.35 9.87 14.38
C VAL A 337 -6.73 10.01 15.76
N VAL A 338 -6.28 8.90 16.33
CA VAL A 338 -5.58 8.86 17.61
C VAL A 338 -4.08 8.72 17.34
N THR A 339 -3.28 9.68 17.78
CA THR A 339 -1.82 9.65 17.69
C THR A 339 -1.24 9.49 19.08
N VAL A 340 -0.38 8.50 19.25
CA VAL A 340 0.39 8.28 20.47
C VAL A 340 1.86 8.11 20.15
N SER A 341 2.75 8.67 20.95
CA SER A 341 4.19 8.43 20.82
C SER A 341 4.87 8.25 22.15
N LYS A 342 5.98 7.51 22.12
CA LYS A 342 6.84 7.28 23.28
C LYS A 342 8.30 7.29 22.84
N LYS A 343 9.17 7.88 23.66
CA LYS A 343 10.61 7.94 23.47
C LYS A 343 11.28 6.87 24.32
N ALA A 344 12.30 6.22 23.78
CA ALA A 344 13.18 5.38 24.58
C ALA A 344 13.92 6.28 25.57
N LYS A 345 13.86 5.94 26.85
CA LYS A 345 14.56 6.64 27.93
C LYS A 345 15.90 6.01 28.21
#